data_AF-A0A1M6PSB1-F1
#
_entry.id   AF-A0A1M6PSB1-F1
#
_cell.length_a   1.000
_cell.length_b   1.000
_cell.length_c   1.000
_cell.angle_alpha   90.00
_cell.angle_beta   90.00
_cell.angle_gamma   90.00
#
_symmetry.space_group_name_H-M   'P 1'
#
loop_
_entity.id
_entity.type
_entity.pdbx_description
1 polymer ?
#
loop_
_entity_poly.entity_id
_entity_poly.type
_entity_poly.pdbx_seq_one_letter_code
_entity_poly.pdbx_strand_id
1 'polypeptide(L)'
;MAHVNSPYGVNMAVECGIDTIEHGYFITERELYKMGEKETIWIPTLSPLGNLVINKDKRFEKDIDIIKRVYEEHLKTVNLAYEMGIKMAVGSDSGCHGVLHVDGTFDEINHFVKAGIKKEEVIKMSIKNGMKACNLSEGEKKYLTKCLK
;
A
#
# COMPACT_ATOMS: atom_id res chain seq x y z
N MET A 1 11.88 -1.86 -5.71
CA MET A 1 11.11 -0.73 -5.18
C MET A 1 11.08 0.41 -6.20
N ALA A 2 9.90 0.89 -6.57
CA ALA A 2 9.70 2.06 -7.41
C ALA A 2 8.52 2.92 -6.88
N HIS A 3 8.85 4.11 -6.39
CA HIS A 3 7.86 5.15 -6.11
C HIS A 3 7.26 5.65 -7.42
N VAL A 4 5.98 5.36 -7.67
CA VAL A 4 5.33 5.78 -8.90
C VAL A 4 3.82 5.84 -8.74
N ASN A 5 3.21 6.90 -9.28
CA ASN A 5 1.77 7.13 -9.16
C ASN A 5 1.00 6.94 -10.46
N SER A 6 1.63 7.19 -11.61
CA SER A 6 0.95 7.18 -12.91
C SER A 6 0.83 5.76 -13.49
N PRO A 7 -0.25 5.45 -14.25
CA PRO A 7 -0.40 4.16 -14.92
C PRO A 7 0.79 3.83 -15.82
N TYR A 8 1.27 4.82 -16.58
CA TYR A 8 2.41 4.66 -17.49
C TYR A 8 3.68 4.25 -16.73
N GLY A 9 3.98 4.95 -15.64
CA GLY A 9 5.19 4.67 -14.85
C GLY A 9 5.11 3.32 -14.15
N VAL A 10 3.94 2.97 -13.58
CA VAL A 10 3.69 1.63 -13.01
C VAL A 10 3.91 0.57 -14.08
N ASN A 11 3.35 0.76 -15.27
CA ASN A 11 3.51 -0.20 -16.34
C ASN A 11 4.98 -0.37 -16.72
N MET A 12 5.74 0.71 -16.94
CA MET A 12 7.17 0.61 -17.23
C MET A 12 7.95 -0.13 -16.14
N ALA A 13 7.70 0.20 -14.87
CA ALA A 13 8.39 -0.44 -13.75
C ALA A 13 8.11 -1.94 -13.68
N VAL A 14 6.85 -2.34 -13.90
CA VAL A 14 6.43 -3.75 -13.97
C VAL A 14 7.07 -4.48 -15.15
N GLU A 15 7.12 -3.86 -16.35
CA GLU A 15 7.80 -4.45 -17.51
C GLU A 15 9.31 -4.66 -17.27
N CYS A 16 9.94 -3.77 -16.50
CA CYS A 16 11.34 -3.90 -16.09
C CYS A 16 11.57 -4.96 -14.99
N GLY A 17 10.51 -5.61 -14.48
CA GLY A 17 10.63 -6.67 -13.47
C GLY A 17 10.82 -6.17 -12.04
N ILE A 18 10.26 -5.02 -11.67
CA ILE A 18 10.33 -4.50 -10.30
C ILE A 18 9.64 -5.44 -9.30
N ASP A 19 10.24 -5.60 -8.11
CA ASP A 19 9.67 -6.41 -7.03
C ASP A 19 8.43 -5.75 -6.40
N THR A 20 8.49 -4.44 -6.20
CA THR A 20 7.49 -3.68 -5.45
C THR A 20 7.20 -2.33 -6.11
N ILE A 21 5.93 -1.91 -6.03
CA ILE A 21 5.42 -0.59 -6.43
C ILE A 21 4.87 0.11 -5.19
N GLU A 22 5.23 1.37 -5.02
CA GLU A 22 4.85 2.19 -3.87
C GLU A 22 3.90 3.29 -4.32
N HIS A 23 2.89 3.58 -3.49
CA HIS A 23 1.78 4.47 -3.81
C HIS A 23 0.90 3.94 -4.93
N GLY A 24 1.16 4.30 -6.19
CA GLY A 24 0.30 3.92 -7.31
C GLY A 24 -1.08 4.60 -7.28
N TYR A 25 -1.16 5.88 -6.87
CA TYR A 25 -2.44 6.59 -6.67
C TYR A 25 -3.39 6.60 -7.86
N PHE A 26 -2.88 6.38 -9.07
CA PHE A 26 -3.69 6.36 -10.30
C PHE A 26 -3.64 5.02 -11.03
N ILE A 27 -3.25 3.93 -10.34
CA ILE A 27 -3.31 2.58 -10.89
C ILE A 27 -4.74 2.26 -11.34
N THR A 28 -4.86 1.61 -12.49
CA THR A 28 -6.13 1.08 -13.00
C THR A 28 -6.12 -0.43 -12.98
N GLU A 29 -7.29 -1.03 -13.25
CA GLU A 29 -7.43 -2.48 -13.42
C GLU A 29 -6.40 -3.07 -14.40
N ARG A 30 -6.04 -2.34 -15.47
CA ARG A 30 -5.05 -2.77 -16.45
C ARG A 30 -3.67 -2.99 -15.84
N GLU A 31 -3.23 -2.06 -14.99
CA GLU A 31 -1.94 -2.14 -14.32
C GLU A 31 -1.98 -3.22 -13.23
N LEU A 32 -3.10 -3.37 -12.51
CA LEU A 32 -3.29 -4.46 -11.55
C LEU A 32 -3.13 -5.84 -12.21
N TYR A 33 -3.74 -6.06 -13.37
CA TYR A 33 -3.58 -7.31 -14.12
C TYR A 33 -2.11 -7.61 -14.41
N LYS A 34 -1.37 -6.63 -14.94
CA LYS A 34 0.06 -6.79 -15.25
C LYS A 34 0.90 -7.06 -14.01
N MET A 35 0.61 -6.40 -12.89
CA MET A 35 1.28 -6.67 -11.62
C MET A 35 1.02 -8.11 -11.15
N GLY A 36 -0.20 -8.61 -11.34
CA GLY A 36 -0.56 -10.00 -11.09
C GLY A 36 0.27 -10.97 -11.92
N GLU A 37 0.39 -10.74 -13.23
CA GLU A 37 1.19 -11.58 -14.14
C GLU A 37 2.68 -11.63 -13.78
N LYS A 38 3.24 -10.50 -13.33
CA LYS A 38 4.66 -10.38 -12.96
C LYS A 38 4.95 -10.70 -11.50
N GLU A 39 3.92 -11.04 -10.72
CA GLU A 39 3.98 -11.20 -9.27
C GLU A 39 4.56 -10.00 -8.49
N THR A 40 4.46 -8.79 -9.07
CA THR A 40 4.88 -7.54 -8.41
C THR A 40 3.98 -7.27 -7.22
N ILE A 41 4.58 -6.92 -6.07
CA ILE A 41 3.84 -6.59 -4.85
C ILE A 41 3.48 -5.10 -4.88
N TRP A 42 2.22 -4.78 -4.61
CA TRP A 42 1.80 -3.40 -4.43
C TRP A 42 1.84 -2.99 -2.95
N ILE A 43 2.41 -1.83 -2.66
CA ILE A 43 2.41 -1.18 -1.35
C ILE A 43 1.64 0.14 -1.50
N PRO A 44 0.31 0.15 -1.25
CA PRO A 44 -0.56 1.27 -1.61
C PRO A 44 -0.29 2.58 -0.85
N THR A 45 0.25 2.55 0.36
CA THR A 45 0.59 3.76 1.16
C THR A 45 -0.58 4.76 1.24
N LEU A 46 -1.68 4.33 1.83
CA LEU A 46 -2.91 5.10 2.03
C LEU A 46 -2.75 6.20 3.10
N SER A 47 -1.91 5.98 4.11
CA SER A 47 -1.73 6.84 5.28
C SER A 47 -1.46 8.31 4.96
N PRO A 48 -0.55 8.69 4.03
CA PRO A 48 -0.30 10.10 3.74
C PRO A 48 -1.56 10.88 3.34
N LEU A 49 -2.37 10.36 2.41
CA LEU A 49 -3.60 11.06 2.01
C LEU A 49 -4.72 10.87 3.03
N GLY A 50 -4.88 9.65 3.54
CA GLY A 50 -5.93 9.30 4.49
C GLY A 50 -5.85 10.10 5.79
N ASN A 51 -4.65 10.28 6.33
CA ASN A 51 -4.44 11.01 7.57
C ASN A 51 -4.70 12.51 7.40
N LEU A 52 -4.34 13.11 6.26
CA LEU A 52 -4.68 14.50 5.95
C LEU A 52 -6.19 14.73 5.91
N VAL A 53 -6.92 13.81 5.27
CA VAL A 53 -8.39 13.89 5.14
C VAL A 53 -9.08 13.71 6.49
N ILE A 54 -8.67 12.70 7.27
CA ILE A 54 -9.29 12.39 8.58
C ILE A 54 -9.03 13.52 9.57
N ASN A 55 -7.80 14.03 9.62
CA ASN A 55 -7.41 15.06 10.59
C ASN A 55 -7.81 16.48 10.14
N LYS A 56 -8.35 16.64 8.92
CA LYS A 56 -8.70 17.94 8.32
C LYS A 56 -7.54 18.93 8.43
N ASP A 57 -6.38 18.52 7.92
CA ASP A 57 -5.15 19.30 8.06
C ASP A 57 -5.29 20.68 7.41
N LYS A 58 -5.16 21.73 8.23
CA LYS A 58 -5.33 23.12 7.81
C LYS A 58 -4.30 23.57 6.76
N ARG A 59 -3.14 22.91 6.65
CA ARG A 59 -2.14 23.22 5.62
C ARG A 59 -2.65 22.95 4.21
N PHE A 60 -3.57 21.99 4.08
CA PHE A 60 -4.11 21.54 2.80
C PHE A 60 -5.60 21.88 2.65
N GLU A 61 -6.13 22.82 3.45
CA GLU A 61 -7.55 23.17 3.44
C GLU A 61 -8.09 23.52 2.05
N LYS A 62 -7.26 24.18 1.22
CA LYS A 62 -7.63 24.55 -0.16
C LYS A 62 -7.73 23.36 -1.12
N ASP A 63 -6.97 22.30 -0.85
CA ASP A 63 -6.84 21.13 -1.72
C ASP A 63 -7.52 19.88 -1.13
N ILE A 64 -8.15 20.01 0.04
CA ILE A 64 -8.63 18.88 0.83
C ILE A 64 -9.68 18.05 0.09
N ASP A 65 -10.53 18.69 -0.71
CA ASP A 65 -11.55 18.01 -1.52
C ASP A 65 -10.91 17.17 -2.64
N ILE A 66 -9.82 17.67 -3.24
CA ILE A 66 -9.06 16.94 -4.26
C ILE A 66 -8.35 15.74 -3.62
N ILE A 67 -7.67 15.96 -2.49
CA ILE A 67 -6.98 14.91 -1.73
C ILE A 67 -7.96 13.83 -1.31
N LYS A 68 -9.13 14.22 -0.80
CA LYS A 68 -10.20 13.30 -0.41
C LYS A 68 -10.67 12.47 -1.59
N ARG A 69 -10.90 13.07 -2.76
CA ARG A 69 -11.31 12.34 -3.96
C ARG A 69 -10.25 11.31 -4.37
N VAL A 70 -8.97 11.70 -4.40
CA VAL A 70 -7.87 10.78 -4.74
C VAL A 70 -7.79 9.63 -3.75
N TYR A 71 -7.88 9.91 -2.45
CA TYR A 71 -7.86 8.89 -1.40
C TYR A 71 -9.06 7.93 -1.49
N GLU A 72 -10.27 8.43 -1.75
CA GLU A 72 -11.47 7.60 -1.90
C GLU A 72 -11.40 6.69 -3.14
N GLU A 73 -10.89 7.18 -4.26
CA GLU A 73 -10.61 6.33 -5.43
C GLU A 73 -9.51 5.30 -5.14
N HIS A 74 -8.45 5.70 -4.43
CA HIS A 74 -7.38 4.80 -4.03
C HIS A 74 -7.86 3.65 -3.15
N LEU A 75 -8.77 3.93 -2.19
CA LEU A 75 -9.42 2.90 -1.38
C LEU A 75 -10.19 1.89 -2.25
N LYS A 76 -10.93 2.35 -3.26
CA LYS A 76 -11.66 1.47 -4.20
C LYS A 76 -10.70 0.60 -4.99
N THR A 77 -9.60 1.16 -5.49
CA THR A 77 -8.59 0.39 -6.23
C THR A 77 -7.89 -0.64 -5.34
N VAL A 78 -7.62 -0.32 -4.07
CA VAL A 78 -7.08 -1.28 -3.09
C VAL A 78 -8.06 -2.43 -2.86
N ASN A 79 -9.36 -2.15 -2.73
CA ASN A 79 -10.37 -3.18 -2.64
C ASN A 79 -10.41 -4.08 -3.88
N LEU A 80 -10.45 -3.47 -5.08
CA LEU A 80 -10.43 -4.18 -6.36
C LEU A 80 -9.18 -5.08 -6.48
N ALA A 81 -8.00 -4.57 -6.13
CA ALA A 81 -6.77 -5.35 -6.14
C ALA A 81 -6.84 -6.57 -5.21
N TYR A 82 -7.47 -6.42 -4.04
CA TYR A 82 -7.72 -7.54 -3.13
C TYR A 82 -8.67 -8.58 -3.74
N GLU A 83 -9.78 -8.14 -4.35
CA GLU A 83 -10.75 -9.03 -5.01
C GLU A 83 -10.12 -9.79 -6.19
N MET A 84 -9.22 -9.14 -6.93
CA MET A 84 -8.43 -9.73 -8.01
C MET A 84 -7.31 -10.67 -7.53
N GLY A 85 -7.04 -10.72 -6.22
CA GLY A 85 -5.96 -11.54 -5.65
C GLY A 85 -4.54 -10.99 -5.91
N ILE A 86 -4.41 -9.69 -6.20
CA ILE A 86 -3.12 -9.03 -6.38
C ILE A 86 -2.34 -9.04 -5.06
N LYS A 87 -1.04 -9.30 -5.13
CA LYS A 87 -0.18 -9.33 -3.94
C LYS A 87 0.00 -7.91 -3.41
N MET A 88 -0.46 -7.66 -2.19
CA MET A 88 -0.27 -6.38 -1.49
C MET A 88 0.48 -6.55 -0.18
N ALA A 89 1.22 -5.52 0.25
CA ALA A 89 1.82 -5.43 1.58
C ALA A 89 1.53 -4.05 2.20
N VAL A 90 1.64 -3.97 3.53
CA VAL A 90 1.46 -2.73 4.28
C VAL A 90 2.76 -1.95 4.33
N GLY A 91 2.69 -0.68 3.95
CA GLY A 91 3.74 0.32 4.12
C GLY A 91 3.08 1.68 4.22
N SER A 92 3.45 2.46 5.24
CA SER A 92 2.72 3.67 5.64
C SER A 92 3.34 4.98 5.17
N ASP A 93 4.59 4.94 4.71
CA ASP A 93 5.41 6.14 4.47
C ASP A 93 5.61 6.98 5.76
N SER A 94 5.87 6.29 6.87
CA SER A 94 6.12 6.91 8.17
C SER A 94 7.31 7.85 8.15
N GLY A 95 7.14 9.06 8.68
CA GLY A 95 8.08 10.18 8.56
C GLY A 95 7.59 11.25 7.60
N CYS A 96 6.62 10.93 6.73
CA CYS A 96 5.88 11.93 5.97
C CYS A 96 5.01 12.81 6.88
N HIS A 97 4.69 14.03 6.45
CA HIS A 97 3.83 14.93 7.21
C HIS A 97 2.46 14.29 7.47
N GLY A 98 2.05 14.24 8.74
CA GLY A 98 0.80 13.59 9.15
C GLY A 98 0.90 12.07 9.31
N VAL A 99 2.07 11.46 9.12
CA VAL A 99 2.31 10.02 9.32
C VAL A 99 3.44 9.80 10.33
N LEU A 100 3.08 9.56 11.58
CA LEU A 100 4.04 9.35 12.65
C LEU A 100 4.70 7.97 12.56
N HIS A 101 5.96 7.86 13.00
CA HIS A 101 6.59 6.56 13.19
C HIS A 101 5.78 5.72 14.18
N VAL A 102 5.77 4.41 13.98
CA VAL A 102 4.96 3.43 14.72
C VAL A 102 3.46 3.56 14.39
N ASP A 103 2.83 4.69 14.72
CA ASP A 103 1.38 4.89 14.55
C ASP A 103 0.94 4.79 13.08
N GLY A 104 1.74 5.31 12.15
CA GLY A 104 1.43 5.31 10.72
C GLY A 104 1.21 3.91 10.15
N THR A 105 1.88 2.88 10.69
CA THR A 105 1.65 1.48 10.30
C THR A 105 0.27 0.99 10.72
N PHE A 106 -0.19 1.37 11.92
CA PHE A 106 -1.53 1.04 12.38
C PHE A 106 -2.61 1.82 11.61
N ASP A 107 -2.34 3.08 11.26
CA ASP A 107 -3.19 3.86 10.37
C ASP A 107 -3.35 3.18 9.01
N GLU A 108 -2.25 2.72 8.40
CA GLU A 108 -2.28 2.04 7.11
C GLU A 108 -3.15 0.78 7.18
N ILE A 109 -3.01 -0.02 8.24
CA ILE A 109 -3.87 -1.20 8.47
C ILE A 109 -5.35 -0.78 8.56
N ASN A 110 -5.66 0.31 9.28
CA ASN A 110 -7.04 0.80 9.38
C ASN A 110 -7.57 1.32 8.04
N HIS A 111 -6.72 1.90 7.18
CA HIS A 111 -7.10 2.31 5.84
C HIS A 111 -7.40 1.11 4.93
N PHE A 112 -6.63 0.03 5.00
CA PHE A 112 -6.97 -1.23 4.32
C PHE A 112 -8.31 -1.80 4.81
N VAL A 113 -8.59 -1.73 6.12
CA VAL A 113 -9.90 -2.15 6.67
C VAL A 113 -11.02 -1.27 6.15
N LYS A 114 -10.78 0.04 6.04
CA LYS A 114 -11.74 0.99 5.45
C LYS A 114 -11.96 0.75 3.95
N ALA A 115 -10.96 0.22 3.25
CA ALA A 115 -11.11 -0.29 1.88
C ALA A 115 -11.91 -1.61 1.81
N GLY A 116 -12.42 -2.15 2.93
CA GLY A 116 -13.28 -3.34 2.95
C GLY A 116 -12.54 -4.66 3.12
N ILE A 117 -11.24 -4.64 3.41
CA ILE A 117 -10.43 -5.85 3.62
C ILE A 117 -10.48 -6.23 5.11
N LYS A 118 -10.75 -7.50 5.43
CA LYS A 118 -10.75 -7.97 6.83
C LYS A 118 -9.38 -7.77 7.47
N LYS A 119 -9.35 -7.27 8.71
CA LYS A 119 -8.11 -6.95 9.43
C LYS A 119 -7.15 -8.14 9.53
N GLU A 120 -7.67 -9.34 9.70
CA GLU A 120 -6.87 -10.57 9.77
C GLU A 120 -6.13 -10.83 8.44
N GLU A 121 -6.78 -10.59 7.31
CA GLU A 121 -6.18 -10.74 5.99
C GLU A 121 -5.16 -9.63 5.71
N VAL A 122 -5.40 -8.40 6.19
CA VAL A 122 -4.41 -7.31 6.15
C VAL A 122 -3.15 -7.72 6.93
N ILE A 123 -3.28 -8.19 8.16
CA ILE A 123 -2.13 -8.64 8.97
C ILE A 123 -1.38 -9.78 8.27
N LYS A 124 -2.11 -10.76 7.75
CA LYS A 124 -1.53 -11.90 7.05
C LYS A 124 -0.74 -11.48 5.80
N MET A 125 -1.27 -10.57 4.98
CA MET A 125 -0.53 -10.06 3.81
C MET A 125 0.66 -9.19 4.21
N SER A 126 0.55 -8.37 5.27
CA SER A 126 1.67 -7.60 5.82
C SER A 126 2.85 -8.48 6.20
N ILE A 127 2.60 -9.64 6.81
CA ILE A 127 3.65 -10.59 7.17
C ILE A 127 4.14 -11.34 5.93
N LYS A 128 3.25 -12.05 5.22
CA LYS A 128 3.63 -12.94 4.12
C LYS A 128 4.27 -12.19 2.96
N ASN A 129 3.60 -11.14 2.49
CA ASN A 129 4.08 -10.36 1.35
C ASN A 129 5.15 -9.36 1.79
N GLY A 130 5.11 -8.83 3.02
CA GLY A 130 6.17 -7.98 3.56
C GLY A 130 7.52 -8.70 3.64
N MET A 131 7.55 -9.97 4.10
CA MET A 131 8.79 -10.78 4.07
C MET A 131 9.32 -10.98 2.65
N LYS A 132 8.43 -11.15 1.64
CA LYS A 132 8.81 -11.25 0.23
C LYS A 132 9.32 -9.90 -0.30
N ALA A 133 8.65 -8.80 0.01
CA ALA A 133 9.01 -7.45 -0.39
C ALA A 133 10.40 -7.04 0.14
N CYS A 134 10.71 -7.41 1.37
CA CYS A 134 12.04 -7.18 1.96
C CYS A 134 13.10 -8.21 1.54
N ASN A 135 12.74 -9.18 0.68
CA ASN A 135 13.61 -10.26 0.23
C ASN A 135 14.33 -10.99 1.38
N LEU A 136 13.61 -11.30 2.46
CA LEU A 136 14.22 -11.94 3.62
C LEU A 136 14.65 -13.38 3.28
N SER A 137 15.80 -13.78 3.82
CA SER A 137 16.29 -15.16 3.80
C SER A 137 15.45 -16.07 4.71
N GLU A 138 15.57 -17.39 4.52
CA GLU A 138 14.91 -18.38 5.40
C GLU A 138 15.35 -18.25 6.87
N GLY A 139 16.61 -17.88 7.11
CA GLY A 139 17.12 -17.61 8.45
C GLY A 139 16.42 -16.42 9.12
N GLU A 140 16.26 -15.32 8.39
CA GLU A 140 15.59 -14.10 8.88
C GLU A 140 14.09 -14.33 9.09
N LYS A 141 13.42 -15.05 8.17
CA LYS A 141 12.01 -15.45 8.33
C LYS A 141 11.81 -16.28 9.59
N LYS A 142 12.69 -17.27 9.83
CA LYS A 142 12.64 -18.12 11.03
C LYS A 142 12.89 -17.32 12.31
N TYR A 143 13.79 -16.34 12.27
CA TYR A 143 14.05 -15.45 13.39
C TYR A 143 12.82 -14.61 13.74
N LEU A 144 12.24 -13.91 12.76
CA LEU A 144 11.07 -13.03 12.98
C LEU A 144 9.82 -13.80 13.42
N THR A 145 9.57 -14.98 12.85
CA THR A 145 8.43 -15.82 13.24
C THR A 145 8.55 -16.43 14.64
N LYS A 146 9.78 -16.59 15.17
CA LYS A 146 10.00 -17.02 16.55
C LYS A 146 9.49 -15.98 17.55
N CYS A 147 9.56 -14.70 17.20
CA CYS A 147 9.10 -13.58 18.04
C CYS A 147 7.58 -13.39 18.04
N LEU A 148 6.84 -14.13 17.21
CA LEU A 148 5.38 -14.08 17.10
C LEU A 148 4.65 -15.14 17.94
N LYS A 149 5.38 -15.94 18.74
CA LYS A 149 4.84 -16.87 19.73
C LYS A 149 4.84 -16.23 21.12
#